data_AF-A0A3A8YWI6-F1
#
_entry.id   AF-A0A3A8YWI6-F1
#
_cell.length_a   1.000
_cell.length_b   1.000
_cell.length_c   1.000
_cell.angle_alpha   90.00
_cell.angle_beta   90.00
_cell.angle_gamma   90.00
#
_symmetry.space_group_name_H-M   'P 1'
#
loop_
_entity.id
_entity.type
_entity.pdbx_description
1 polymer ?
#
loop_
_entity_poly.entity_id
_entity_poly.type
_entity_poly.pdbx_seq_one_letter_code
_entity_poly.pdbx_strand_id
1 'polypeptide(L)'
;MTIQEEKEFVEQAFQALKARGWFSQTGLVPTGVTDGQIAAFEEEFQIKIPSLYRAFLQSYEIGFYFCGICNGPDMYTCPQPLTLCTGMKELRGSMEEFRRSAREYFSYSAKPEEFGKYLPIGNWDSDWLLWDLSKPADRVIVDDPDFGASWLLVSFAHDEQWDEAYWREGGCPAVPDFKTLLEWSFCGTLIPEFEEENCVKVTYERLNDYDFLWHWYEDRWKEK
;
A
#
# COMPACT_ATOMS: atom_id res chain seq x y z
N MET A 1 7.66 -16.86 4.60
CA MET A 1 6.89 -17.03 5.84
C MET A 1 5.94 -18.20 5.65
N THR A 2 5.65 -18.94 6.70
CA THR A 2 4.54 -19.92 6.72
C THR A 2 3.20 -19.18 6.83
N ILE A 3 2.10 -19.83 6.46
CA ILE A 3 0.74 -19.25 6.58
C ILE A 3 0.44 -18.80 8.02
N GLN A 4 0.94 -19.53 9.01
CA GLN A 4 0.73 -19.18 10.42
C GLN A 4 1.53 -17.93 10.81
N GLU A 5 2.79 -17.85 10.39
CA GLU A 5 3.63 -16.67 10.59
C GLU A 5 3.04 -15.42 9.92
N GLU A 6 2.45 -15.56 8.74
CA GLU A 6 1.78 -14.45 8.03
C GLU A 6 0.57 -13.92 8.81
N LYS A 7 -0.27 -14.82 9.35
CA LYS A 7 -1.42 -14.44 10.18
C LYS A 7 -0.99 -13.74 11.46
N GLU A 8 0.04 -14.27 12.13
CA GLU A 8 0.59 -13.69 13.35
C GLU A 8 1.22 -12.31 13.10
N PHE A 9 1.94 -12.16 11.99
CA PHE A 9 2.52 -10.88 11.59
C PHE A 9 1.45 -9.84 11.30
N VAL A 10 0.42 -10.18 10.52
CA VAL A 10 -0.70 -9.28 10.22
C VAL A 10 -1.40 -8.87 11.51
N GLU A 11 -1.70 -9.81 12.41
CA GLU A 11 -2.29 -9.52 13.71
C GLU A 11 -1.45 -8.50 14.50
N GLN A 12 -0.13 -8.72 14.59
CA GLN A 12 0.79 -7.82 15.28
C GLN A 12 0.80 -6.42 14.64
N ALA A 13 0.78 -6.32 13.32
CA ALA A 13 0.72 -5.05 12.61
C ALA A 13 -0.56 -4.28 12.95
N PHE A 14 -1.72 -4.94 12.96
CA PHE A 14 -2.99 -4.32 13.39
C PHE A 14 -2.98 -3.89 14.86
N GLN A 15 -2.39 -4.69 15.75
CA GLN A 15 -2.24 -4.30 17.16
C GLN A 15 -1.31 -3.09 17.33
N ALA A 16 -0.23 -2.99 16.56
CA ALA A 16 0.65 -1.83 16.56
C ALA A 16 -0.08 -0.57 16.06
N LEU A 17 -0.82 -0.69 14.94
CA LEU A 17 -1.63 0.41 14.40
C LEU A 17 -2.71 0.85 15.41
N LYS A 18 -3.32 -0.09 16.13
CA LYS A 18 -4.26 0.19 17.23
C LYS A 18 -3.59 0.89 18.41
N ALA A 19 -2.42 0.45 18.84
CA ALA A 19 -1.66 1.07 19.93
C ALA A 19 -1.27 2.52 19.60
N ARG A 20 -1.11 2.83 18.30
CA ARG A 20 -0.89 4.18 17.77
C ARG A 20 -2.17 5.02 17.64
N GLY A 21 -3.34 4.51 18.03
CA GLY A 21 -4.59 5.29 18.17
C GLY A 21 -5.62 5.13 17.05
N TRP A 22 -5.27 4.49 15.92
CA TRP A 22 -6.14 4.43 14.73
C TRP A 22 -7.46 3.66 14.93
N PHE A 23 -7.46 2.66 15.79
CA PHE A 23 -8.66 1.87 16.13
C PHE A 23 -9.29 2.26 17.47
N SER A 24 -9.00 3.46 17.97
CA SER A 24 -9.53 3.92 19.27
C SER A 24 -11.06 4.03 19.30
N GLN A 25 -11.68 4.34 18.16
CA GLN A 25 -13.14 4.51 18.06
C GLN A 25 -13.87 3.23 17.63
N THR A 26 -13.30 2.48 16.69
CA THR A 26 -13.95 1.32 16.07
C THR A 26 -13.57 -0.01 16.71
N GLY A 27 -12.39 -0.09 17.32
CA GLY A 27 -11.77 -1.37 17.68
C GLY A 27 -11.37 -2.19 16.44
N LEU A 28 -10.86 -3.39 16.69
CA LEU A 28 -10.52 -4.34 15.62
C LEU A 28 -11.74 -5.21 15.32
N VAL A 29 -12.37 -4.95 14.18
CA VAL A 29 -13.58 -5.65 13.71
C VAL A 29 -13.18 -6.63 12.60
N PRO A 30 -13.44 -7.94 12.71
CA PRO A 30 -13.08 -8.89 11.66
C PRO A 30 -13.82 -8.65 10.35
N THR A 31 -13.15 -8.82 9.20
CA THR A 31 -13.73 -8.57 7.86
C THR A 31 -14.79 -9.60 7.45
N GLY A 32 -14.73 -10.80 8.02
CA GLY A 32 -15.55 -11.94 7.59
C GLY A 32 -15.23 -12.45 6.17
N VAL A 33 -14.13 -12.01 5.56
CA VAL A 33 -13.69 -12.51 4.25
C VAL A 33 -13.37 -14.00 4.34
N THR A 34 -13.93 -14.77 3.41
CA THR A 34 -13.79 -16.22 3.37
C THR A 34 -12.86 -16.67 2.24
N ASP A 35 -12.25 -17.85 2.38
CA ASP A 35 -11.47 -18.47 1.31
C ASP A 35 -12.28 -18.68 0.03
N GLY A 36 -13.59 -18.94 0.15
CA GLY A 36 -14.49 -19.08 -0.99
C GLY A 36 -14.65 -17.79 -1.80
N GLN A 37 -14.76 -16.64 -1.12
CA GLN A 37 -14.81 -15.34 -1.80
C GLN A 37 -13.49 -15.01 -2.50
N ILE A 38 -12.36 -15.33 -1.86
CA ILE A 38 -11.04 -15.14 -2.47
C ILE A 38 -10.87 -16.05 -3.68
N ALA A 39 -11.25 -17.34 -3.58
CA ALA A 39 -11.17 -18.28 -4.69
C ALA A 39 -12.01 -17.83 -5.89
N ALA A 40 -13.23 -17.33 -5.65
CA ALA A 40 -14.08 -16.79 -6.71
C ALA A 40 -13.45 -15.56 -7.39
N PHE A 41 -12.80 -14.68 -6.63
CA PHE A 41 -12.08 -13.53 -7.19
C PHE A 41 -10.85 -13.96 -8.02
N GLU A 42 -10.05 -14.89 -7.51
CA GLU A 42 -8.90 -15.45 -8.24
C GLU A 42 -9.32 -16.12 -9.56
N GLU A 43 -10.43 -16.86 -9.55
CA GLU A 43 -11.01 -17.48 -10.74
C GLU A 43 -11.52 -16.44 -11.74
N GLU A 44 -12.24 -15.41 -11.27
CA GLU A 44 -12.80 -14.39 -12.16
C GLU A 44 -11.72 -13.57 -12.87
N PHE A 45 -10.69 -13.15 -12.15
CA PHE A 45 -9.65 -12.28 -12.68
C PHE A 45 -8.42 -13.02 -13.21
N GLN A 46 -8.39 -14.35 -13.05
CA GLN A 46 -7.29 -15.25 -13.44
C GLN A 46 -5.94 -14.86 -12.82
N ILE A 47 -5.96 -14.51 -11.53
CA ILE A 47 -4.77 -14.15 -10.75
C ILE A 47 -4.70 -14.95 -9.45
N LYS A 48 -3.55 -14.95 -8.80
CA LYS A 48 -3.37 -15.52 -7.46
C LYS A 48 -3.09 -14.43 -6.45
N ILE A 49 -3.90 -14.37 -5.40
CA ILE A 49 -3.69 -13.43 -4.30
C ILE A 49 -2.50 -13.96 -3.46
N PRO A 50 -1.46 -13.14 -3.24
CA PRO A 50 -0.34 -13.51 -2.36
C PRO A 50 -0.83 -13.89 -0.95
N SER A 51 -0.22 -14.92 -0.36
CA SER A 51 -0.65 -15.50 0.91
C SER A 51 -0.71 -14.50 2.07
N LEU A 52 0.27 -13.61 2.16
CA LEU A 52 0.27 -12.53 3.15
C LEU A 52 -0.90 -11.54 2.95
N TYR A 53 -1.25 -11.21 1.70
CA TYR A 53 -2.41 -10.34 1.44
C TYR A 53 -3.74 -11.06 1.71
N ARG A 54 -3.81 -12.37 1.47
CA ARG A 54 -4.94 -13.20 1.91
C ARG A 54 -5.10 -13.13 3.43
N ALA A 55 -4.02 -13.28 4.20
CA ALA A 55 -4.07 -13.14 5.67
C ALA A 55 -4.56 -11.74 6.09
N PHE A 56 -4.12 -10.69 5.39
CA PHE A 56 -4.58 -9.32 5.58
C PHE A 56 -6.08 -9.16 5.31
N LEU A 57 -6.58 -9.58 4.15
CA LEU A 57 -8.01 -9.50 3.80
C LEU A 57 -8.91 -10.25 4.78
N GLN A 58 -8.39 -11.32 5.40
CA GLN A 58 -9.11 -12.14 6.38
C GLN A 58 -8.99 -11.64 7.84
N SER A 59 -8.27 -10.54 8.08
CA SER A 59 -7.98 -10.03 9.42
C SER A 59 -9.06 -9.05 9.90
N TYR A 60 -8.87 -7.74 9.69
CA TYR A 60 -9.73 -6.69 10.22
C TYR A 60 -10.11 -5.66 9.18
N GLU A 61 -11.30 -5.09 9.35
CA GLU A 61 -11.81 -3.99 8.53
C GLU A 61 -11.02 -2.71 8.82
N ILE A 62 -10.77 -1.93 7.77
CA ILE A 62 -10.26 -0.55 7.90
C ILE A 62 -11.32 0.38 7.31
N GLY A 63 -12.15 0.94 8.20
CA GLY A 63 -13.23 1.87 7.85
C GLY A 63 -12.80 3.34 7.80
N PHE A 64 -11.49 3.61 7.72
CA PHE A 64 -10.93 4.96 7.74
C PHE A 64 -9.75 5.06 6.77
N TYR A 65 -9.52 6.29 6.31
CA TYR A 65 -8.27 6.64 5.65
C TYR A 65 -7.18 6.86 6.71
N PHE A 66 -5.93 6.48 6.43
CA PHE A 66 -4.82 6.72 7.34
C PHE A 66 -3.55 7.16 6.63
N CYS A 67 -2.65 7.76 7.40
CA CYS A 67 -1.32 8.17 6.94
C CYS A 67 -0.25 7.39 7.71
N GLY A 68 0.77 6.94 6.99
CA GLY A 68 1.96 6.30 7.55
C GLY A 68 3.21 7.15 7.29
N ILE A 69 4.31 6.84 7.95
CA ILE A 69 5.63 7.34 7.53
C ILE A 69 6.22 6.31 6.57
N CYS A 70 6.60 6.74 5.38
CA CYS A 70 7.04 5.87 4.28
C CYS A 70 8.27 6.44 3.59
N ASN A 71 9.09 5.59 2.96
CA ASN A 71 10.15 6.06 2.06
C ASN A 71 9.53 6.37 0.70
N GLY A 72 9.69 7.61 0.23
CA GLY A 72 9.31 8.00 -1.11
C GLY A 72 10.32 7.56 -2.18
N PRO A 73 9.94 7.62 -3.48
CA PRO A 73 10.82 7.28 -4.60
C PRO A 73 12.06 8.19 -4.72
N ASP A 74 12.01 9.41 -4.17
CA ASP A 74 13.16 10.33 -4.10
C ASP A 74 14.00 10.16 -2.82
N MET A 75 13.84 9.03 -2.11
CA MET A 75 14.52 8.68 -0.86
C MET A 75 14.28 9.61 0.34
N TYR A 76 13.21 10.40 0.32
CA TYR A 76 12.78 11.15 1.53
C TYR A 76 11.71 10.35 2.28
N THR A 77 12.00 10.09 3.55
CA THR A 77 11.04 9.55 4.50
C THR A 77 10.02 10.64 4.86
N CYS A 78 8.73 10.42 4.59
CA CYS A 78 7.70 11.44 4.83
C CYS A 78 6.34 10.84 5.21
N PRO A 79 5.41 11.65 5.74
CA PRO A 79 4.02 11.25 5.90
C PRO A 79 3.37 11.00 4.53
N GLN A 80 2.89 9.77 4.33
CA GLN A 80 2.22 9.35 3.12
C GLN A 80 0.78 8.90 3.43
N PRO A 81 -0.23 9.55 2.81
CA PRO A 81 -1.54 8.98 2.54
C PRO A 81 -1.55 7.51 2.08
N LEU A 82 -2.36 6.66 2.73
CA LEU A 82 -2.52 5.27 2.33
C LEU A 82 -3.99 4.82 2.46
N THR A 83 -4.49 4.22 1.39
CA THR A 83 -5.76 3.46 1.41
C THR A 83 -5.47 2.04 0.97
N LEU A 84 -6.04 1.04 1.64
CA LEU A 84 -5.95 -0.36 1.23
C LEU A 84 -7.34 -0.95 1.04
N CYS A 85 -7.50 -1.78 0.02
CA CYS A 85 -8.67 -2.64 -0.10
C CYS A 85 -8.60 -3.66 1.03
N THR A 86 -9.60 -3.63 1.93
CA THR A 86 -9.65 -4.54 3.08
C THR A 86 -10.75 -5.60 2.95
N GLY A 87 -11.70 -5.37 2.04
CA GLY A 87 -12.75 -6.32 1.71
C GLY A 87 -12.75 -6.74 0.24
N MET A 88 -13.37 -7.89 -0.04
CA MET A 88 -13.48 -8.43 -1.40
C MET A 88 -14.33 -7.55 -2.33
N LYS A 89 -15.29 -6.79 -1.79
CA LYS A 89 -16.10 -5.85 -2.57
C LYS A 89 -15.25 -4.69 -3.10
N GLU A 90 -14.44 -4.11 -2.24
CA GLU A 90 -13.52 -3.02 -2.58
C GLU A 90 -12.47 -3.50 -3.58
N LEU A 91 -11.84 -4.65 -3.30
CA LEU A 91 -10.83 -5.23 -4.18
C LEU A 91 -11.38 -5.53 -5.58
N ARG A 92 -12.61 -6.04 -5.68
CA ARG A 92 -13.29 -6.26 -6.95
C ARG A 92 -13.55 -4.96 -7.70
N GLY A 93 -14.10 -3.95 -7.03
CA GLY A 93 -14.34 -2.64 -7.64
C GLY A 93 -13.05 -1.99 -8.12
N SER A 94 -11.99 -2.08 -7.32
CA SER A 94 -10.64 -1.60 -7.65
C SER A 94 -10.09 -2.31 -8.90
N MET A 95 -10.21 -3.64 -8.97
CA MET A 95 -9.80 -4.43 -10.14
C MET A 95 -10.57 -4.07 -11.41
N GLU A 96 -11.89 -3.94 -11.33
CA GLU A 96 -12.74 -3.55 -12.45
C GLU A 96 -12.37 -2.17 -12.97
N GLU A 97 -12.23 -1.21 -12.07
CA GLU A 97 -11.93 0.18 -12.39
C GLU A 97 -10.52 0.35 -12.97
N PHE A 98 -9.49 -0.24 -12.34
CA PHE A 98 -8.13 -0.21 -12.86
C PHE A 98 -8.06 -0.79 -14.28
N ARG A 99 -8.68 -1.96 -14.50
CA ARG A 99 -8.69 -2.61 -15.82
C ARG A 99 -9.51 -1.83 -16.84
N ARG A 100 -10.57 -1.12 -16.44
CA ARG A 100 -11.35 -0.24 -17.31
C ARG A 100 -10.52 0.97 -17.73
N SER A 101 -9.90 1.65 -16.77
CA SER A 101 -9.08 2.83 -17.00
C SER A 101 -7.88 2.51 -17.91
N ALA A 102 -7.21 1.38 -17.67
CA ALA A 102 -6.11 0.86 -18.50
C ALA A 102 -6.49 0.65 -19.98
N ARG A 103 -7.77 0.34 -20.28
CA ARG A 103 -8.23 0.07 -21.64
C ARG A 103 -8.79 1.31 -22.34
N GLU A 104 -9.48 2.17 -21.59
CA GLU A 104 -10.43 3.13 -22.17
C GLU A 104 -10.13 4.59 -21.86
N TYR A 105 -9.55 4.88 -20.69
CA TYR A 105 -9.49 6.25 -20.18
C TYR A 105 -8.16 6.95 -20.49
N PHE A 106 -7.05 6.22 -20.39
CA PHE A 106 -5.73 6.82 -20.53
C PHE A 106 -5.28 6.96 -21.98
N SER A 107 -4.26 7.80 -22.18
CA SER A 107 -3.71 8.16 -23.49
C SER A 107 -3.20 6.94 -24.27
N TYR A 108 -2.82 5.87 -23.57
CA TYR A 108 -2.51 4.56 -24.12
C TYR A 108 -3.44 3.46 -23.59
N SER A 109 -4.14 2.78 -24.50
CA SER A 109 -4.93 1.58 -24.21
C SER A 109 -4.02 0.37 -24.07
N ALA A 110 -3.68 0.00 -22.83
CA ALA A 110 -2.89 -1.18 -22.54
C ALA A 110 -3.63 -2.48 -22.87
N LYS A 111 -2.87 -3.48 -23.33
CA LYS A 111 -3.38 -4.81 -23.63
C LYS A 111 -3.55 -5.63 -22.36
N PRO A 112 -4.43 -6.66 -22.37
CA PRO A 112 -4.65 -7.52 -21.21
C PRO A 112 -3.39 -8.14 -20.59
N GLU A 113 -2.38 -8.46 -21.39
CA GLU A 113 -1.09 -8.96 -20.91
C GLU A 113 -0.28 -7.93 -20.11
N GLU A 114 -0.46 -6.63 -20.37
CA GLU A 114 0.27 -5.55 -19.70
C GLU A 114 -0.35 -5.23 -18.34
N PHE A 115 -1.68 -5.08 -18.28
CA PHE A 115 -2.37 -4.77 -17.02
C PHE A 115 -2.74 -6.02 -16.21
N GLY A 116 -2.83 -7.20 -16.83
CA GLY A 116 -3.36 -8.43 -16.22
C GLY A 116 -2.50 -9.00 -15.10
N LYS A 117 -1.20 -8.61 -15.04
CA LYS A 117 -0.26 -8.99 -13.99
C LYS A 117 -0.41 -8.17 -12.70
N TYR A 118 -1.14 -7.06 -12.72
CA TYR A 118 -1.28 -6.18 -11.57
C TYR A 118 -2.51 -6.51 -10.73
N LEU A 119 -2.34 -6.43 -9.41
CA LEU A 119 -3.41 -6.50 -8.42
C LEU A 119 -3.52 -5.14 -7.72
N PRO A 120 -4.59 -4.35 -7.93
CA PRO A 120 -4.75 -3.06 -7.29
C PRO A 120 -5.20 -3.24 -5.84
N ILE A 121 -4.27 -3.04 -4.91
CA ILE A 121 -4.48 -3.29 -3.48
C ILE A 121 -4.90 -2.03 -2.71
N GLY A 122 -4.97 -0.87 -3.36
CA GLY A 122 -5.32 0.38 -2.71
C GLY A 122 -4.86 1.60 -3.49
N ASN A 123 -4.64 2.70 -2.75
CA ASN A 123 -4.03 3.92 -3.26
C ASN A 123 -2.84 4.34 -2.40
N TRP A 124 -1.79 4.80 -3.06
CA TRP A 124 -0.59 5.40 -2.47
C TRP A 124 -0.62 6.88 -2.84
N ASP A 125 -0.90 7.75 -1.87
CA ASP A 125 -1.36 9.11 -2.19
C ASP A 125 -2.65 9.13 -3.01
N SER A 126 -2.64 9.88 -4.11
CA SER A 126 -3.67 9.90 -5.13
C SER A 126 -3.51 8.80 -6.17
N ASP A 127 -2.44 8.00 -6.12
CA ASP A 127 -2.06 7.06 -7.18
C ASP A 127 -2.56 5.64 -6.88
N TRP A 128 -2.81 4.85 -7.93
CA TRP A 128 -3.10 3.42 -7.78
C TRP A 128 -1.93 2.73 -7.11
N LEU A 129 -2.18 2.03 -6.00
CA LEU A 129 -1.18 1.11 -5.43
C LEU A 129 -1.41 -0.29 -5.99
N LEU A 130 -0.49 -0.72 -6.85
CA LEU A 130 -0.57 -1.99 -7.55
C LEU A 130 0.51 -2.95 -7.05
N TRP A 131 0.16 -4.23 -6.91
CA TRP A 131 1.12 -5.30 -6.75
C TRP A 131 1.42 -5.93 -8.11
N ASP A 132 2.67 -5.83 -8.57
CA ASP A 132 3.14 -6.55 -9.77
C ASP A 132 3.37 -8.04 -9.44
N LEU A 133 2.41 -8.88 -9.81
CA LEU A 133 2.46 -10.33 -9.58
C LEU A 133 3.40 -11.07 -10.54
N SER A 134 3.97 -10.39 -11.54
CA SER A 134 4.97 -10.98 -12.44
C SER A 134 6.37 -11.03 -11.83
N LYS A 135 6.63 -10.21 -10.80
CA LYS A 135 7.93 -10.14 -10.13
C LYS A 135 8.05 -11.21 -9.03
N PRO A 136 9.23 -11.88 -8.91
CA PRO A 136 9.44 -12.91 -7.92
C PRO A 136 9.71 -12.32 -6.53
N ALA A 137 8.88 -12.68 -5.55
CA ALA A 137 8.95 -12.13 -4.19
C ALA A 137 10.25 -12.46 -3.43
N ASP A 138 10.98 -13.51 -3.81
CA ASP A 138 12.25 -13.91 -3.21
C ASP A 138 13.46 -13.08 -3.71
N ARG A 139 13.25 -12.12 -4.61
CA ARG A 139 14.31 -11.28 -5.19
C ARG A 139 14.19 -9.79 -4.85
N VAL A 140 13.32 -9.44 -3.92
CA VAL A 140 13.16 -8.05 -3.47
C VAL A 140 14.40 -7.62 -2.71
N ILE A 141 14.98 -6.49 -3.10
CA ILE A 141 16.13 -5.85 -2.46
C ILE A 141 15.69 -4.43 -2.09
N VAL A 142 15.65 -4.13 -0.80
CA VAL A 142 15.20 -2.82 -0.29
C VAL A 142 16.20 -1.72 -0.66
N ASP A 143 17.50 -1.96 -0.40
CA ASP A 143 18.58 -1.00 -0.62
C ASP A 143 19.33 -1.26 -1.96
N ASP A 144 18.57 -1.49 -3.03
CA ASP A 144 19.13 -1.72 -4.36
C ASP A 144 19.70 -0.41 -4.95
N PRO A 145 20.92 -0.41 -5.51
CA PRO A 145 21.43 0.73 -6.28
C PRO A 145 20.53 1.15 -7.44
N ASP A 146 19.79 0.19 -8.03
CA ASP A 146 18.72 0.45 -8.99
C ASP A 146 17.39 0.55 -8.22
N PHE A 147 17.16 1.75 -7.67
CA PHE A 147 16.10 2.01 -6.70
C PHE A 147 14.76 1.48 -7.20
N GLY A 148 14.18 0.58 -6.42
CA GLY A 148 12.83 0.09 -6.68
C GLY A 148 12.68 -0.90 -7.84
N ALA A 149 13.76 -1.26 -8.55
CA ALA A 149 13.68 -2.16 -9.70
C ALA A 149 13.11 -3.54 -9.32
N SER A 150 13.55 -4.08 -8.18
CA SER A 150 13.10 -5.36 -7.64
C SER A 150 11.79 -5.28 -6.84
N TRP A 151 11.27 -4.08 -6.57
CA TRP A 151 10.12 -3.88 -5.72
C TRP A 151 8.83 -4.37 -6.37
N LEU A 152 7.94 -4.92 -5.55
CA LEU A 152 6.69 -5.55 -5.98
C LEU A 152 5.52 -4.58 -5.98
N LEU A 153 5.54 -3.55 -5.14
CA LEU A 153 4.47 -2.57 -5.08
C LEU A 153 4.88 -1.31 -5.83
N VAL A 154 4.04 -0.94 -6.80
CA VAL A 154 4.26 0.19 -7.71
C VAL A 154 3.07 1.13 -7.66
N SER A 155 3.31 2.42 -7.85
CA SER A 155 2.29 3.43 -8.04
C SER A 155 2.09 3.72 -9.52
N PHE A 156 0.83 3.89 -9.90
CA PHE A 156 0.44 4.41 -11.21
C PHE A 156 -0.48 5.62 -11.01
N ALA A 157 -0.14 6.75 -11.62
CA ALA A 157 -0.93 7.97 -11.51
C ALA A 157 -2.38 7.77 -11.98
N HIS A 158 -3.35 8.51 -11.43
CA HIS A 158 -4.75 8.49 -11.90
C HIS A 158 -5.01 9.49 -13.04
N ASP A 159 -3.98 9.96 -13.73
CA ASP A 159 -4.08 10.98 -14.78
C ASP A 159 -3.58 10.49 -16.15
N GLU A 160 -3.57 11.38 -17.16
CA GLU A 160 -3.29 11.05 -18.57
C GLU A 160 -1.86 10.56 -18.87
N GLN A 161 -1.00 10.39 -17.85
CA GLN A 161 0.42 10.07 -17.98
C GLN A 161 0.71 8.64 -18.47
N TRP A 162 -0.29 7.76 -18.61
CA TRP A 162 -0.02 6.38 -19.02
C TRP A 162 0.19 6.30 -20.53
N ASP A 163 1.45 6.28 -20.94
CA ASP A 163 1.89 5.99 -22.30
C ASP A 163 2.56 4.61 -22.41
N GLU A 164 2.98 4.23 -23.62
CA GLU A 164 3.65 2.95 -23.87
C GLU A 164 4.97 2.80 -23.08
N ALA A 165 5.69 3.90 -22.85
CA ALA A 165 6.95 3.86 -22.11
C ALA A 165 6.69 3.63 -20.62
N TYR A 166 5.70 4.32 -20.05
CA TYR A 166 5.31 4.17 -18.65
C TYR A 166 4.85 2.74 -18.32
N TRP A 167 4.06 2.12 -19.21
CA TRP A 167 3.69 0.71 -19.08
C TRP A 167 4.88 -0.24 -19.21
N ARG A 168 5.84 0.07 -20.08
CA ARG A 168 7.07 -0.71 -20.25
C ARG A 168 7.98 -0.62 -19.04
N GLU A 169 8.03 0.52 -18.38
CA GLU A 169 8.77 0.75 -17.13
C GLU A 169 8.09 0.08 -15.92
N GLY A 170 6.76 -0.06 -15.97
CA GLY A 170 5.99 -0.78 -14.96
C GLY A 170 5.58 0.07 -13.77
N GLY A 171 5.41 1.39 -13.99
CA GLY A 171 5.03 2.35 -12.97
C GLY A 171 6.19 2.79 -12.07
N CYS A 172 5.88 3.67 -11.13
CA CYS A 172 6.87 4.18 -10.17
C CYS A 172 7.00 3.22 -8.99
N PRO A 173 8.21 2.89 -8.50
CA PRO A 173 8.34 2.10 -7.28
C PRO A 173 7.71 2.80 -6.08
N ALA A 174 6.85 2.09 -5.35
CA ALA A 174 6.18 2.61 -4.17
C ALA A 174 6.73 1.98 -2.88
N VAL A 175 6.73 0.64 -2.80
CA VAL A 175 7.19 -0.10 -1.61
C VAL A 175 7.81 -1.45 -2.02
N PRO A 176 8.89 -1.91 -1.34
CA PRO A 176 9.55 -3.18 -1.68
C PRO A 176 8.60 -4.36 -1.80
N ASP A 177 7.78 -4.57 -0.78
CA ASP A 177 6.79 -5.62 -0.72
C ASP A 177 5.68 -5.26 0.27
N PHE A 178 4.63 -6.08 0.31
CA PHE A 178 3.49 -5.84 1.21
C PHE A 178 3.84 -6.01 2.70
N LYS A 179 4.86 -6.80 3.04
CA LYS A 179 5.32 -6.92 4.42
C LYS A 179 5.92 -5.59 4.88
N THR A 180 6.79 -5.02 4.07
CA THR A 180 7.45 -3.74 4.29
C THR A 180 6.42 -2.61 4.37
N LEU A 181 5.38 -2.64 3.53
CA LEU A 181 4.26 -1.71 3.61
C LEU A 181 3.62 -1.70 5.02
N LEU A 182 3.33 -2.88 5.57
CA LEU A 182 2.75 -3.01 6.91
C LEU A 182 3.76 -2.59 7.98
N GLU A 183 5.05 -2.91 7.83
CA GLU A 183 6.09 -2.45 8.77
C GLU A 183 6.17 -0.92 8.84
N TRP A 184 6.20 -0.25 7.68
CA TRP A 184 6.27 1.21 7.61
C TRP A 184 4.99 1.86 8.12
N SER A 185 3.85 1.48 7.56
CA SER A 185 2.59 2.21 7.77
C SER A 185 1.79 1.75 8.99
N PHE A 186 1.84 0.46 9.37
CA PHE A 186 1.13 -0.08 10.54
C PHE A 186 2.02 -0.09 11.78
N CYS A 187 3.19 -0.72 11.67
CA CYS A 187 4.12 -0.83 12.80
C CYS A 187 4.85 0.48 13.09
N GLY A 188 4.98 1.37 12.09
CA GLY A 188 5.64 2.66 12.25
C GLY A 188 7.15 2.54 12.34
N THR A 189 7.77 1.57 11.65
CA THR A 189 9.21 1.29 11.78
C THR A 189 10.10 2.45 11.33
N LEU A 190 9.60 3.34 10.47
CA LEU A 190 10.31 4.53 10.00
C LEU A 190 10.08 5.76 10.89
N ILE A 191 9.15 5.71 11.85
CA ILE A 191 8.83 6.85 12.72
C ILE A 191 10.04 7.32 13.52
N PRO A 192 10.83 6.46 14.20
CA PRO A 192 11.92 6.92 15.04
C PRO A 192 12.98 7.73 14.28
N GLU A 193 13.39 7.22 13.10
CA GLU A 193 14.35 7.90 12.23
C GLU A 193 13.79 9.21 11.70
N PHE A 194 12.55 9.20 11.21
CA PHE A 194 11.88 10.42 10.75
C PHE A 194 11.76 11.49 11.84
N GLU A 195 11.41 11.12 13.08
CA GLU A 195 11.34 12.05 14.21
C GLU A 195 12.71 12.64 14.56
N GLU A 196 13.76 11.81 14.55
CA GLU A 196 15.13 12.23 14.85
C GLU A 196 15.66 13.22 13.80
N GLU A 197 15.55 12.88 12.52
CA GLU A 197 16.05 13.69 11.42
C GLU A 197 15.34 15.04 11.32
N ASN A 198 14.02 15.05 11.58
CA ASN A 198 13.19 16.24 11.36
C ASN A 198 12.90 17.01 12.64
N CYS A 199 13.34 16.50 13.79
CA CYS A 199 13.08 17.08 15.11
C CYS A 199 11.58 17.26 15.39
N VAL A 200 10.73 16.34 14.91
CA VAL A 200 9.28 16.35 15.12
C VAL A 200 8.84 15.15 15.95
N LYS A 201 7.59 15.16 16.41
CA LYS A 201 6.90 13.98 16.97
C LYS A 201 5.77 13.55 16.03
N VAL A 202 5.64 12.26 15.79
CA VAL A 202 4.57 11.69 14.99
C VAL A 202 3.53 11.11 15.94
N THR A 203 2.34 11.70 15.93
CA THR A 203 1.19 11.22 16.71
C THR A 203 0.00 10.95 15.80
N TYR A 204 -1.01 10.26 16.33
CA TYR A 204 -2.28 10.07 15.63
C TYR A 204 -2.87 11.41 15.19
N GLU A 205 -2.86 12.42 16.06
CA GLU A 205 -3.40 13.75 15.76
C GLU A 205 -2.66 14.42 14.62
N ARG A 206 -1.32 14.38 14.62
CA ARG A 206 -0.49 14.97 13.55
C ARG A 206 -0.66 14.23 12.22
N LEU A 207 -0.77 12.91 12.23
CA LEU A 207 -1.07 12.13 11.02
C LEU A 207 -2.51 12.30 10.50
N ASN A 208 -3.39 12.95 11.28
CA ASN A 208 -4.72 13.37 10.85
C ASN A 208 -4.82 14.89 10.62
N ASP A 209 -3.71 15.63 10.75
CA ASP A 209 -3.64 17.06 10.50
C ASP A 209 -3.10 17.32 9.09
N TYR A 210 -3.97 17.80 8.20
CA TYR A 210 -3.60 18.13 6.82
C TYR A 210 -2.40 19.08 6.75
N ASP A 211 -2.32 20.05 7.65
CA ASP A 211 -1.23 21.02 7.68
C ASP A 211 0.09 20.36 8.06
N PHE A 212 0.08 19.40 9.00
CA PHE A 212 1.27 18.60 9.30
C PHE A 212 1.69 17.72 8.12
N LEU A 213 0.75 17.03 7.47
CA LEU A 213 1.05 16.11 6.37
C LEU A 213 1.82 16.79 5.22
N TRP A 214 1.53 18.06 4.94
CA TRP A 214 2.15 18.79 3.84
C TRP A 214 3.24 19.78 4.27
N HIS A 215 3.34 20.09 5.57
CA HIS A 215 4.26 21.11 6.08
C HIS A 215 5.10 20.65 7.28
N TRP A 216 5.21 19.33 7.54
CA TRP A 216 5.98 18.75 8.65
C TRP A 216 7.43 19.26 8.78
N TYR A 217 8.04 19.70 7.67
CA TYR A 217 9.41 20.21 7.62
C TYR A 217 9.57 21.64 8.16
N GLU A 218 8.47 22.35 8.42
CA GLU A 218 8.49 23.73 8.92
C GLU A 218 8.79 23.83 10.42
N ASP A 219 9.51 24.88 10.83
CA ASP A 219 9.97 25.07 12.22
C ASP A 219 8.85 25.06 13.28
N ARG A 220 7.60 25.36 12.89
CA ARG A 220 6.45 25.34 13.80
C ARG A 220 6.10 23.95 14.32
N TRP A 221 6.51 22.89 13.62
CA TRP A 221 6.26 21.49 14.00
C TRP A 221 7.40 20.88 14.80
N LYS A 222 8.56 21.54 14.82
CA LYS A 222 9.73 21.06 15.54
C LYS A 222 9.51 21.12 17.04
N GLU A 223 9.95 20.08 17.72
CA GLU A 223 10.02 20.04 19.17
C GLU A 223 11.07 21.07 19.64
N LYS A 224 10.71 21.85 20.67
CA LYS A 224 11.58 22.90 21.24
C LYS A 224 12.56 22.35 22.27
#